data_AF-A0A835LAW9-F1
#
_entry.id   AF-A0A835LAW9-F1
#
_cell.length_a   1.000
_cell.length_b   1.000
_cell.length_c   1.000
_cell.angle_alpha   90.00
_cell.angle_beta   90.00
_cell.angle_gamma   90.00
#
_symmetry.space_group_name_H-M   'P 1'
#
loop_
_entity.id
_entity.type
_entity.pdbx_description
1 polymer ?
#
loop_
_entity_poly.entity_id
_entity_poly.type
_entity_poly.pdbx_seq_one_letter_code
_entity_poly.pdbx_strand_id
1 'polypeptide(L)'
;MDKVCDTCSERMSDGVYCTVCCLTMHFQCAGITEAGYRKLGDRKLTWRCNKCRISGTTHQPVSPTPKSPVTESAVLMEIRALSEKLSPLESLKEEVSAMRKEFADLKSSLSRQVEDIINKLEEKLGDMEDRVAGVEGIKEEVEKLQARVIKLEEESEDRDQWSRMNNIEIKGITQQNNENLLEMVAKIGTKINYPVSKSQINFVSRVPTREKDRKKSIIVCFCNRYVKEDFIAAARLEAKTAPLTNSLFGLPGNQKIYINDHLTIKNKLLLSKAKKSAAEANFQYVWIKHAKIHARKVDTSPYGNETASTGEGISNVFAKYFRSTYQDPDPLTPVDSPDLSGDDGSTCISSVEISYSEVLRLLKSLDLSKAGGNVSLPSLLRLNQRNPVSAHLIEQPRWRPKGVLRRPGRGEPRLASPRPRFLHFSLRRA
;
A
#
# COMPACT_ATOMS: atom_id res chain seq x y z
N MET A 1 -38.47 8.00 27.57
CA MET A 1 -38.43 7.73 29.02
C MET A 1 -39.27 6.50 29.26
N ASP A 2 -38.64 5.37 29.52
CA ASP A 2 -39.33 4.12 29.82
C ASP A 2 -40.02 4.27 31.18
N LYS A 3 -41.35 4.11 31.23
CA LYS A 3 -42.09 4.09 32.51
C LYS A 3 -41.90 2.71 33.14
N VAL A 4 -41.83 2.65 34.47
CA VAL A 4 -41.69 1.41 35.23
C VAL A 4 -42.91 1.28 36.15
N CYS A 5 -43.47 0.07 36.25
CA CYS A 5 -44.61 -0.21 37.11
C CYS A 5 -44.20 -0.24 38.58
N ASP A 6 -44.78 0.61 39.42
CA ASP A 6 -44.47 0.71 40.87
C ASP A 6 -44.90 -0.52 41.70
N THR A 7 -45.56 -1.51 41.08
CA THR A 7 -46.02 -2.73 41.77
C THR A 7 -45.21 -3.97 41.45
N CYS A 8 -44.74 -4.12 40.20
CA CYS A 8 -43.92 -5.27 39.80
C CYS A 8 -42.50 -4.90 39.35
N SER A 9 -42.16 -3.61 39.30
CA SER A 9 -40.86 -3.08 38.87
C SER A 9 -40.44 -3.42 37.43
N GLU A 10 -41.38 -3.85 36.59
CA GLU A 10 -41.15 -4.12 35.17
C GLU A 10 -41.44 -2.88 34.29
N ARG A 11 -40.79 -2.80 33.12
CA ARG A 11 -40.99 -1.70 32.16
C ARG A 11 -42.37 -1.77 31.52
N MET A 12 -42.99 -0.59 31.34
CA MET A 12 -44.32 -0.43 30.78
C MET A 12 -44.37 0.71 29.77
N SER A 13 -45.14 0.53 28.70
CA SER A 13 -45.42 1.59 27.72
C SER A 13 -46.63 2.44 28.12
N ASP A 14 -47.64 1.81 28.72
CA ASP A 14 -48.90 2.44 29.12
C ASP A 14 -49.48 1.76 30.37
N GLY A 15 -50.33 2.47 31.12
CA GLY A 15 -51.00 1.94 32.30
C GLY A 15 -51.86 2.95 33.03
N VAL A 16 -52.03 2.75 34.34
CA VAL A 16 -52.96 3.52 35.17
C VAL A 16 -52.24 4.30 36.25
N TYR A 17 -52.76 5.47 36.57
CA TYR A 17 -52.28 6.33 37.63
C TYR A 17 -53.31 6.39 38.76
N CYS A 18 -52.89 6.09 39.99
CA CYS A 18 -53.76 6.21 41.17
C CYS A 18 -53.63 7.62 41.78
N THR A 19 -54.77 8.30 41.94
CA THR A 19 -54.81 9.68 42.46
C THR A 19 -54.53 9.81 43.95
N VAL A 20 -54.54 8.71 44.70
CA VAL A 20 -54.30 8.72 46.16
C VAL A 20 -52.85 8.39 46.48
N CYS A 21 -52.31 7.29 45.96
CA CYS A 21 -50.92 6.90 46.23
C CYS A 21 -49.92 7.44 45.20
N CYS A 22 -50.39 8.12 44.14
CA CYS A 22 -49.59 8.70 43.07
C CYS A 22 -48.70 7.69 42.31
N LEU A 23 -49.01 6.39 42.41
CA LEU A 23 -48.27 5.32 41.74
C LEU A 23 -48.80 5.06 40.32
N THR A 24 -47.87 4.74 39.42
CA THR A 24 -48.13 4.30 38.06
C THR A 24 -47.98 2.78 37.96
N MET A 25 -49.03 2.10 37.50
CA MET A 25 -49.12 0.64 37.54
C MET A 25 -49.60 0.10 36.20
N HIS A 26 -49.22 -1.14 35.86
CA HIS A 26 -49.92 -1.87 34.81
C HIS A 26 -51.42 -1.98 35.12
N PHE A 27 -52.25 -2.04 34.08
CA PHE A 27 -53.69 -2.30 34.19
C PHE A 27 -53.96 -3.53 35.08
N GLN A 28 -53.26 -4.63 34.78
CA GLN A 28 -53.40 -5.89 35.52
C GLN A 28 -52.92 -5.78 36.98
N CYS A 29 -51.78 -5.11 37.23
CA CYS A 29 -51.27 -4.90 38.58
C CYS A 29 -52.23 -4.07 39.44
N ALA A 30 -53.01 -3.19 38.82
CA ALA A 30 -54.00 -2.38 39.51
C ALA A 30 -55.41 -3.02 39.58
N GLY A 31 -55.57 -4.20 38.98
CA GLY A 31 -56.82 -4.97 39.00
C GLY A 31 -57.93 -4.36 38.14
N ILE A 32 -57.59 -3.68 37.04
CA ILE A 32 -58.54 -3.16 36.06
C ILE A 32 -58.13 -3.55 34.64
N THR A 33 -59.08 -3.82 33.76
CA THR A 33 -58.75 -4.06 32.34
C THR A 33 -58.48 -2.75 31.62
N GLU A 34 -57.60 -2.77 30.61
CA GLU A 34 -57.30 -1.58 29.81
C GLU A 34 -58.56 -0.98 29.16
N ALA A 35 -59.41 -1.83 28.57
CA ALA A 35 -60.68 -1.40 28.00
C ALA A 35 -61.61 -0.77 29.05
N GLY A 36 -61.60 -1.31 30.27
CA GLY A 36 -62.31 -0.74 31.42
C GLY A 36 -61.77 0.64 31.77
N TYR A 37 -60.45 0.79 31.89
CA TYR A 37 -59.80 2.06 32.24
C TYR A 37 -60.01 3.15 31.18
N ARG A 38 -59.91 2.80 29.90
CA ARG A 38 -60.09 3.76 28.79
C ARG A 38 -61.52 4.32 28.74
N LYS A 39 -62.53 3.52 29.11
CA LYS A 39 -63.96 3.92 29.16
C LYS A 39 -64.33 4.84 30.33
N LEU A 40 -63.42 5.14 31.26
CA LEU A 40 -63.76 6.00 32.40
C LEU A 40 -63.99 7.48 32.05
N GLY A 41 -63.44 7.98 30.93
CA GLY A 41 -63.50 9.41 30.59
C GLY A 41 -62.90 10.25 31.73
N ASP A 42 -63.61 11.31 32.14
CA ASP A 42 -63.19 12.23 33.22
C ASP A 42 -63.04 11.56 34.58
N ARG A 43 -63.67 10.40 34.80
CA ARG A 43 -63.52 9.62 36.03
C ARG A 43 -62.11 9.06 36.22
N LYS A 44 -61.22 9.16 35.22
CA LYS A 44 -59.78 8.90 35.38
C LYS A 44 -59.14 9.84 36.40
N LEU A 45 -59.62 11.10 36.50
CA LEU A 45 -59.10 12.11 37.41
C LEU A 45 -59.42 11.83 38.89
N THR A 46 -60.34 10.92 39.16
CA THR A 46 -60.72 10.49 40.51
C THR A 46 -60.50 9.00 40.73
N TRP A 47 -59.87 8.31 39.77
CA TRP A 47 -59.66 6.88 39.84
C TRP A 47 -58.60 6.52 40.88
N ARG A 48 -58.85 5.41 41.59
CA ARG A 48 -58.02 4.92 42.71
C ARG A 48 -57.79 3.43 42.53
N CYS A 49 -56.58 2.94 42.84
CA CYS A 49 -56.25 1.53 42.76
C CYS A 49 -56.99 0.72 43.83
N ASN A 50 -57.08 -0.61 43.65
CA ASN A 50 -57.79 -1.48 44.59
C ASN A 50 -57.25 -1.40 46.02
N LYS A 51 -55.95 -1.19 46.22
CA LYS A 51 -55.39 -0.98 47.58
C LYS A 51 -56.00 0.26 48.24
N CYS A 52 -55.97 1.40 47.55
CA CYS A 52 -56.58 2.65 48.04
C CYS A 52 -58.11 2.60 48.12
N ARG A 53 -58.76 1.69 47.39
CA ARG A 53 -60.21 1.47 47.42
C ARG A 53 -60.64 0.60 48.60
N ILE A 54 -59.86 -0.43 48.93
CA ILE A 54 -60.11 -1.36 50.05
C ILE A 54 -59.73 -0.73 51.38
N SER A 55 -58.69 0.12 51.41
CA SER A 55 -58.32 0.95 52.56
C SER A 55 -59.31 2.09 52.83
N GLY A 56 -60.59 1.91 52.48
CA GLY A 56 -61.65 2.90 52.59
C GLY A 56 -61.74 3.52 53.98
N THR A 57 -61.07 4.66 54.15
CA THR A 57 -61.39 5.65 55.18
C THR A 57 -62.72 6.27 54.75
N THR A 58 -63.78 5.58 55.14
CA THR A 58 -65.15 6.04 55.04
C THR A 58 -65.30 7.23 56.01
N HIS A 59 -65.28 8.46 55.52
CA HIS A 59 -65.91 9.55 56.27
C HIS A 59 -67.42 9.42 56.08
N GLN A 60 -68.04 8.61 56.95
CA GLN A 60 -69.48 8.67 57.19
C GLN A 60 -69.79 9.97 57.95
N PRO A 61 -70.87 10.70 57.58
CA PRO A 61 -71.42 11.73 58.44
C PRO A 61 -72.16 11.04 59.60
N VAL A 62 -71.54 11.02 60.78
CA VAL A 62 -72.17 10.52 62.00
C VAL A 62 -72.93 11.67 62.66
N SER A 63 -74.25 11.51 62.70
CA SER A 63 -75.18 12.31 63.49
C SER A 63 -74.92 12.13 64.99
N PRO A 64 -75.02 13.17 65.83
CA PRO A 64 -74.65 13.08 67.23
C PRO A 64 -75.82 12.55 68.06
N THR A 65 -75.62 11.44 68.78
CA THR A 65 -76.33 11.15 70.03
C THR A 65 -75.39 10.48 71.05
N PRO A 66 -75.63 10.66 72.36
CA PRO A 66 -74.57 11.00 73.31
C PRO A 66 -74.31 9.90 74.34
N LYS A 67 -73.04 9.53 74.61
CA LYS A 67 -72.64 8.91 75.89
C LYS A 67 -71.19 9.24 76.31
N SER A 68 -71.10 9.68 77.57
CA SER A 68 -69.99 9.82 78.53
C SER A 68 -68.86 10.86 78.30
N PRO A 69 -68.46 11.57 79.37
CA PRO A 69 -67.42 12.59 79.32
C PRO A 69 -66.05 11.93 79.17
N VAL A 70 -65.36 12.23 78.07
CA VAL A 70 -63.92 11.99 77.96
C VAL A 70 -63.24 12.95 78.92
N THR A 71 -62.63 12.43 79.98
CA THR A 71 -61.92 13.25 80.96
C THR A 71 -60.59 13.73 80.38
N GLU A 72 -60.22 14.97 80.70
CA GLU A 72 -58.97 15.64 80.32
C GLU A 72 -57.73 14.77 80.58
N SER A 73 -57.78 13.93 81.62
CA SER A 73 -56.76 12.94 81.99
C SER A 73 -56.49 11.88 80.92
N ALA A 74 -57.50 11.36 80.22
CA ALA A 74 -57.32 10.33 79.19
C ALA A 74 -56.65 10.89 77.93
N VAL A 75 -56.99 12.14 77.57
CA VAL A 75 -56.35 12.88 76.47
C VAL A 75 -54.89 13.19 76.80
N LEU A 76 -54.60 13.60 78.04
CA LEU A 76 -53.24 13.84 78.51
C LEU A 76 -52.39 12.56 78.56
N MET A 77 -52.99 11.41 78.86
CA MET A 77 -52.30 10.10 78.84
C MET A 77 -51.91 9.69 77.42
N GLU A 78 -52.81 9.86 76.44
CA GLU A 78 -52.53 9.62 75.02
C GLU A 78 -51.47 10.59 74.48
N ILE A 79 -51.51 11.88 74.86
CA ILE A 79 -50.48 12.87 74.49
C ILE A 79 -49.10 12.49 75.05
N ARG A 80 -49.02 12.01 76.30
CA ARG A 80 -47.77 11.51 76.88
C ARG A 80 -47.27 10.26 76.16
N ALA A 81 -48.15 9.31 75.86
CA ALA A 81 -47.80 8.10 75.12
C ALA A 81 -47.32 8.39 73.69
N LEU A 82 -47.90 9.41 73.03
CA LEU A 82 -47.42 9.92 71.75
C LEU A 82 -46.07 10.60 71.90
N SER A 83 -45.89 11.47 72.90
CA SER A 83 -44.61 12.13 73.17
C SER A 83 -43.48 11.11 73.43
N GLU A 84 -43.78 10.02 74.13
CA GLU A 84 -42.84 8.95 74.43
C GLU A 84 -42.46 8.15 73.17
N LYS A 85 -43.44 7.84 72.31
CA LYS A 85 -43.23 7.22 70.99
C LYS A 85 -42.50 8.12 69.98
N LEU A 86 -42.63 9.44 70.12
CA LEU A 86 -41.98 10.43 69.26
C LEU A 86 -40.57 10.81 69.75
N SER A 87 -40.21 10.50 71.00
CA SER A 87 -38.88 10.77 71.56
C SER A 87 -37.69 10.23 70.72
N PRO A 88 -37.78 9.06 70.03
CA PRO A 88 -36.68 8.56 69.20
C PRO A 88 -36.50 9.34 67.87
N LEU A 89 -37.47 10.17 67.47
CA LEU A 89 -37.36 10.97 66.24
C LEU A 89 -36.27 12.03 66.33
N GLU A 90 -35.97 12.54 67.53
CA GLU A 90 -34.89 13.50 67.76
C GLU A 90 -33.52 12.82 67.46
N SER A 91 -33.32 11.59 67.94
CA SER A 91 -32.14 10.75 67.64
C SER A 91 -32.06 10.42 66.15
N LEU A 92 -33.17 10.02 65.52
CA LEU A 92 -33.22 9.73 64.09
C LEU A 92 -32.87 10.97 63.25
N LYS A 93 -33.30 12.16 63.66
CA LYS A 93 -32.95 13.43 63.00
C LYS A 93 -31.46 13.73 63.12
N GLU A 94 -30.84 13.43 64.25
CA GLU A 94 -29.38 13.55 64.44
C GLU A 94 -28.61 12.57 63.55
N GLU A 95 -29.03 11.29 63.50
CA GLU A 95 -28.43 10.28 62.62
C GLU A 95 -28.58 10.64 61.14
N VAL A 96 -29.75 11.13 60.72
CA VAL A 96 -29.96 11.62 59.34
C VAL A 96 -29.09 12.84 59.04
N SER A 97 -28.89 13.73 60.01
CA SER A 97 -27.96 14.86 59.85
C SER A 97 -26.51 14.40 59.74
N ALA A 98 -26.11 13.36 60.49
CA ALA A 98 -24.77 12.77 60.42
C ALA A 98 -24.53 12.10 59.06
N MET A 99 -25.47 11.26 58.61
CA MET A 99 -25.41 10.63 57.28
C MET A 99 -25.34 11.66 56.15
N ARG A 100 -26.08 12.77 56.24
CA ARG A 100 -26.00 13.86 55.24
C ARG A 100 -24.60 14.49 55.18
N LYS A 101 -23.91 14.63 56.32
CA LYS A 101 -22.52 15.12 56.35
C LYS A 101 -21.58 14.13 55.71
N GLU A 102 -21.63 12.86 56.11
CA GLU A 102 -20.80 11.80 55.49
C GLU A 102 -21.03 11.68 53.98
N PHE A 103 -22.28 11.83 53.54
CA PHE A 103 -22.61 11.80 52.11
C PHE A 103 -22.05 13.02 51.36
N ALA A 104 -22.05 14.21 51.99
CA ALA A 104 -21.43 15.40 51.43
C ALA A 104 -19.90 15.25 51.35
N ASP A 105 -19.28 14.70 52.39
CA ASP A 105 -17.85 14.44 52.43
C ASP A 105 -17.45 13.40 51.38
N LEU A 106 -18.19 12.30 51.27
CA LEU A 106 -17.99 11.28 50.25
C LEU A 106 -18.13 11.86 48.83
N LYS A 107 -19.16 12.68 48.60
CA LYS A 107 -19.35 13.38 47.32
C LYS A 107 -18.17 14.29 46.99
N SER A 108 -17.65 15.03 47.97
CA SER A 108 -16.50 15.91 47.79
C SER A 108 -15.22 15.13 47.47
N SER A 109 -14.98 14.03 48.20
CA SER A 109 -13.84 13.14 48.00
C SER A 109 -13.89 12.49 46.62
N LEU A 110 -15.05 11.97 46.23
CA LEU A 110 -15.25 11.39 44.90
C LEU A 110 -15.03 12.43 43.80
N SER A 111 -15.57 13.65 43.96
CA SER A 111 -15.38 14.73 42.98
C SER A 111 -13.89 15.06 42.80
N ARG A 112 -13.13 15.11 43.90
CA ARG A 112 -11.67 15.33 43.85
C ARG A 112 -10.92 14.18 43.17
N GLN A 113 -11.30 12.94 43.46
CA GLN A 113 -10.69 11.77 42.81
C GLN A 113 -10.97 11.74 41.30
N VAL A 114 -12.19 12.09 40.90
CA VAL A 114 -12.57 12.19 39.48
C VAL A 114 -11.74 13.28 38.80
N GLU A 115 -11.59 14.45 39.40
CA GLU A 115 -10.76 15.54 38.88
C GLU A 115 -9.28 15.12 38.72
N ASP A 116 -8.70 14.48 39.74
CA ASP A 116 -7.32 13.97 39.68
C ASP A 116 -7.13 12.93 38.57
N ILE A 117 -8.13 12.08 38.32
CA ILE A 117 -8.09 11.09 37.24
C ILE A 117 -8.19 11.79 35.89
N ILE A 118 -9.08 12.76 35.73
CA ILE A 118 -9.23 13.55 34.50
C ILE A 118 -7.91 14.23 34.16
N ASN A 119 -7.31 14.96 35.11
CA ASN A 119 -6.03 15.64 34.92
C ASN A 119 -4.91 14.67 34.50
N LYS A 120 -4.83 13.49 35.12
CA LYS A 120 -3.83 12.46 34.75
C LYS A 120 -4.09 11.85 33.37
N LEU A 121 -5.35 11.74 32.96
CA LEU A 121 -5.72 11.25 31.64
C LEU A 121 -5.39 12.29 30.57
N GLU A 122 -5.65 13.56 30.82
CA GLU A 122 -5.28 14.68 29.94
C GLU A 122 -3.76 14.74 29.74
N GLU A 123 -2.98 14.63 30.82
CA GLU A 123 -1.50 14.59 30.73
C GLU A 123 -1.01 13.41 29.87
N LYS A 124 -1.57 12.21 30.09
CA LYS A 124 -1.21 11.02 29.30
C LYS A 124 -1.65 11.12 27.85
N LEU A 125 -2.80 11.74 27.59
CA LEU A 125 -3.26 11.99 26.22
C LEU A 125 -2.32 12.96 25.51
N GLY A 126 -1.87 14.02 26.18
CA GLY A 126 -0.84 14.93 25.66
C GLY A 126 0.47 14.21 25.32
N ASP A 127 1.01 13.39 26.24
CA ASP A 127 2.22 12.58 25.97
C ASP A 127 2.02 11.63 24.79
N MET A 128 0.84 11.01 24.68
CA MET A 128 0.51 10.13 23.56
C MET A 128 0.44 10.90 22.24
N GLU A 129 -0.18 12.07 22.21
CA GLU A 129 -0.25 12.94 21.03
C GLU A 129 1.14 13.38 20.58
N ASP A 130 1.99 13.82 21.50
CA ASP A 130 3.39 14.20 21.21
C ASP A 130 4.20 13.03 20.66
N ARG A 131 4.04 11.84 21.24
CA ARG A 131 4.71 10.62 20.77
C ARG A 131 4.21 10.18 19.40
N VAL A 132 2.91 10.29 19.14
CA VAL A 132 2.33 10.00 17.82
C VAL A 132 2.87 10.97 16.78
N ALA A 133 2.90 12.27 17.07
CA ALA A 133 3.49 13.28 16.20
C ALA A 133 4.98 12.99 15.91
N GLY A 134 5.75 12.58 16.92
CA GLY A 134 7.13 12.17 16.74
C GLY A 134 7.30 10.94 15.84
N VAL A 135 6.44 9.92 15.99
CA VAL A 135 6.45 8.72 15.13
C VAL A 135 6.09 9.06 13.69
N GLU A 136 5.12 9.95 13.47
CA GLU A 136 4.75 10.42 12.14
C GLU A 136 5.89 11.19 11.46
N GLY A 137 6.59 12.07 12.20
CA GLY A 137 7.78 12.76 11.72
C GLY A 137 8.91 11.81 11.32
N ILE A 138 9.22 10.83 12.18
CA ILE A 138 10.23 9.80 11.87
C ILE A 138 9.84 9.00 10.63
N LYS A 139 8.56 8.65 10.47
CA LYS A 139 8.09 7.92 9.29
C LYS A 139 8.31 8.72 8.02
N GLU A 140 8.01 10.01 8.03
CA GLU A 140 8.25 10.90 6.88
C GLU A 140 9.75 10.98 6.54
N GLU A 141 10.61 11.11 7.55
CA GLU A 141 12.06 11.10 7.34
C GLU A 141 12.56 9.78 6.78
N VAL A 142 12.04 8.64 7.24
CA VAL A 142 12.37 7.32 6.73
C VAL A 142 12.00 7.20 5.25
N GLU A 143 10.81 7.66 4.87
CA GLU A 143 10.37 7.66 3.45
C GLU A 143 11.28 8.55 2.58
N LYS A 144 11.63 9.76 3.06
CA LYS A 144 12.57 10.66 2.38
C LYS A 144 13.96 10.05 2.22
N LEU A 145 14.49 9.42 3.28
CA LEU A 145 15.80 8.78 3.27
C LEU A 145 15.81 7.56 2.35
N GLN A 146 14.77 6.73 2.37
CA GLN A 146 14.64 5.60 1.46
C GLN A 146 14.64 6.05 -0.01
N ALA A 147 13.87 7.10 -0.34
CA ALA A 147 13.87 7.67 -1.68
C ALA A 147 15.27 8.18 -2.09
N ARG A 148 15.97 8.84 -1.18
CA ARG A 148 17.35 9.32 -1.44
C ARG A 148 18.34 8.17 -1.62
N VAL A 149 18.24 7.11 -0.84
CA VAL A 149 19.10 5.92 -0.98
C VAL A 149 18.90 5.28 -2.36
N ILE A 150 17.64 5.06 -2.77
CA ILE A 150 17.33 4.51 -4.09
C ILE A 150 17.94 5.38 -5.20
N LYS A 151 17.76 6.70 -5.14
CA LYS A 151 18.33 7.63 -6.11
C LYS A 151 19.86 7.55 -6.17
N LEU A 152 20.53 7.51 -5.01
CA LEU A 152 21.99 7.43 -4.95
C LEU A 152 22.53 6.10 -5.48
N GLU A 153 21.82 4.99 -5.22
CA GLU A 153 22.14 3.68 -5.78
C GLU A 153 22.00 3.67 -7.30
N GLU A 154 20.93 4.29 -7.86
CA GLU A 154 20.74 4.43 -9.30
C GLU A 154 21.85 5.26 -9.95
N GLU A 155 22.14 6.45 -9.41
CA GLU A 155 23.23 7.30 -9.90
C GLU A 155 24.59 6.59 -9.81
N SER A 156 24.82 5.80 -8.77
CA SER A 156 26.05 5.03 -8.62
C SER A 156 26.19 3.96 -9.71
N GLU A 157 25.11 3.26 -10.01
CA GLU A 157 25.09 2.24 -11.06
C GLU A 157 25.27 2.85 -12.45
N ASP A 158 24.69 4.02 -12.69
CA ASP A 158 24.86 4.77 -13.94
C ASP A 158 26.31 5.24 -14.10
N ARG A 159 26.94 5.77 -13.05
CA ARG A 159 28.38 6.12 -13.06
C ARG A 159 29.25 4.89 -13.33
N ASP A 160 28.98 3.78 -12.66
CA ASP A 160 29.72 2.53 -12.84
C ASP A 160 29.60 2.00 -14.28
N GLN A 161 28.42 2.07 -14.89
CA GLN A 161 28.23 1.69 -16.28
C GLN A 161 28.89 2.69 -17.23
N TRP A 162 28.80 4.00 -16.93
CA TRP A 162 29.42 5.07 -17.72
C TRP A 162 30.93 4.88 -17.84
N SER A 163 31.60 4.53 -16.74
CA SER A 163 33.04 4.26 -16.71
C SER A 163 33.48 3.12 -17.64
N ARG A 164 32.55 2.24 -18.06
CA ARG A 164 32.78 1.07 -18.92
C ARG A 164 32.29 1.29 -20.34
N MET A 165 31.81 2.48 -20.69
CA MET A 165 31.16 2.71 -21.98
C MET A 165 32.08 2.57 -23.18
N ASN A 166 33.38 2.79 -23.00
CA ASN A 166 34.40 2.57 -24.03
C ASN A 166 35.00 1.17 -23.96
N ASN A 167 34.48 0.30 -23.09
CA ASN A 167 35.04 -1.01 -22.84
C ASN A 167 34.20 -2.09 -23.53
N ILE A 168 34.89 -3.11 -24.04
CA ILE A 168 34.29 -4.36 -24.49
C ILE A 168 34.79 -5.51 -23.63
N GLU A 169 33.99 -6.56 -23.53
CA GLU A 169 34.31 -7.80 -22.86
C GLU A 169 34.36 -8.93 -23.89
N ILE A 170 35.55 -9.50 -24.08
CA ILE A 170 35.80 -10.65 -24.96
C ILE A 170 35.86 -11.91 -24.10
N LYS A 171 34.94 -12.85 -24.37
CA LYS A 171 34.81 -14.12 -23.66
C LYS A 171 35.20 -15.29 -24.56
N GLY A 172 35.65 -16.39 -23.95
CA GLY A 172 35.88 -17.66 -24.64
C GLY A 172 37.32 -17.89 -25.12
N ILE A 173 38.16 -16.85 -25.10
CA ILE A 173 39.58 -16.96 -25.48
C ILE A 173 40.35 -17.76 -24.43
N THR A 174 40.94 -18.88 -24.85
CA THR A 174 41.80 -19.70 -23.98
C THR A 174 43.03 -18.90 -23.56
N GLN A 175 43.42 -19.00 -22.28
CA GLN A 175 44.59 -18.30 -21.75
C GLN A 175 45.87 -19.03 -22.16
N GLN A 176 46.88 -18.29 -22.60
CA GLN A 176 48.21 -18.81 -22.88
C GLN A 176 49.25 -18.14 -21.97
N ASN A 177 50.36 -18.84 -21.72
CA ASN A 177 51.52 -18.24 -21.05
C ASN A 177 52.15 -17.22 -21.98
N ASN A 178 52.54 -16.05 -21.44
CA ASN A 178 53.13 -14.95 -22.21
C ASN A 178 52.28 -14.49 -23.41
N GLU A 179 50.96 -14.41 -23.25
CA GLU A 179 50.06 -13.95 -24.30
C GLU A 179 50.21 -12.44 -24.59
N ASN A 180 50.26 -12.07 -25.87
CA ASN A 180 50.15 -10.68 -26.28
C ASN A 180 48.69 -10.33 -26.61
N LEU A 181 48.01 -9.73 -25.64
CA LEU A 181 46.59 -9.37 -25.77
C LEU A 181 46.33 -8.31 -26.87
N LEU A 182 47.28 -7.40 -27.12
CA LEU A 182 47.13 -6.40 -28.18
C LEU A 182 47.16 -7.04 -29.56
N GLU A 183 48.09 -7.98 -29.80
CA GLU A 183 48.12 -8.75 -31.04
C GLU A 183 46.86 -9.60 -31.21
N MET A 184 46.34 -10.18 -30.13
CA MET A 184 45.07 -10.91 -30.18
C MET A 184 43.91 -10.01 -30.61
N VAL A 185 43.82 -8.79 -30.07
CA VAL A 185 42.79 -7.82 -30.49
C VAL A 185 42.97 -7.42 -31.96
N ALA A 186 44.22 -7.23 -32.43
CA ALA A 186 44.50 -6.91 -33.82
C ALA A 186 44.11 -8.05 -34.78
N LYS A 187 44.39 -9.31 -34.40
CA LYS A 187 43.95 -10.51 -35.14
C LYS A 187 42.44 -10.61 -35.22
N ILE A 188 41.74 -10.36 -34.10
CA ILE A 188 40.28 -10.32 -34.07
C ILE A 188 39.76 -9.21 -34.99
N GLY A 189 40.32 -8.00 -34.91
CA GLY A 189 39.97 -6.87 -35.76
C GLY A 189 40.10 -7.19 -37.25
N THR A 190 41.19 -7.84 -37.64
CA THR A 190 41.41 -8.31 -39.01
C THR A 190 40.34 -9.33 -39.41
N LYS A 191 40.01 -10.30 -38.54
CA LYS A 191 39.02 -11.33 -38.84
C LYS A 191 37.59 -10.80 -38.99
N ILE A 192 37.23 -9.76 -38.24
CA ILE A 192 35.91 -9.10 -38.32
C ILE A 192 35.87 -7.99 -39.37
N ASN A 193 36.92 -7.83 -40.18
CA ASN A 193 37.06 -6.77 -41.18
C ASN A 193 36.96 -5.35 -40.61
N TYR A 194 37.46 -5.16 -39.39
CA TYR A 194 37.60 -3.85 -38.73
C TYR A 194 38.95 -3.81 -37.99
N PRO A 195 40.06 -3.56 -38.70
CA PRO A 195 41.39 -3.49 -38.10
C PRO A 195 41.50 -2.30 -37.14
N VAL A 196 42.10 -2.53 -35.98
CA VAL A 196 42.30 -1.50 -34.94
C VAL A 196 43.79 -1.35 -34.66
N SER A 197 44.27 -0.11 -34.66
CA SER A 197 45.64 0.22 -34.30
C SER A 197 45.84 0.28 -32.78
N LYS A 198 47.07 0.06 -32.32
CA LYS A 198 47.41 0.18 -30.89
C LYS A 198 47.07 1.56 -30.31
N SER A 199 47.16 2.63 -31.11
CA SER A 199 46.85 4.02 -30.68
C SER A 199 45.39 4.24 -30.30
N GLN A 200 44.48 3.40 -30.81
CA GLN A 200 43.04 3.47 -30.53
C GLN A 200 42.65 2.70 -29.27
N ILE A 201 43.58 1.94 -28.68
CA ILE A 201 43.37 1.13 -27.48
C ILE A 201 44.04 1.85 -26.31
N ASN A 202 43.24 2.20 -25.31
CA ASN A 202 43.73 2.78 -24.06
C ASN A 202 44.43 1.69 -23.21
N PHE A 203 43.73 0.59 -22.93
CA PHE A 203 44.32 -0.56 -22.27
C PHE A 203 43.64 -1.87 -22.66
N VAL A 204 44.35 -2.98 -22.43
CA VAL A 204 43.82 -4.34 -22.54
C VAL A 204 44.29 -5.18 -21.37
N SER A 205 43.40 -5.94 -20.75
CA SER A 205 43.74 -6.79 -19.61
C SER A 205 42.78 -7.98 -19.45
N ARG A 206 43.26 -9.05 -18.81
CA ARG A 206 42.40 -10.15 -18.35
C ARG A 206 41.70 -9.76 -17.06
N VAL A 207 40.42 -10.08 -16.93
CA VAL A 207 39.68 -9.89 -15.67
C VAL A 207 40.20 -10.89 -14.62
N PRO A 208 40.66 -10.43 -13.45
CA PRO A 208 41.02 -11.32 -12.34
C PRO A 208 39.81 -12.13 -11.87
N THR A 209 40.04 -13.40 -11.54
CA THR A 209 39.00 -14.29 -10.98
C THR A 209 39.60 -15.07 -9.83
N ARG A 210 38.78 -15.33 -8.80
CA ARG A 210 39.17 -16.15 -7.63
C ARG A 210 39.19 -17.64 -7.96
N GLU A 211 38.42 -18.06 -8.97
CA GLU A 211 38.35 -19.44 -9.44
C GLU A 211 39.50 -19.73 -10.40
N LYS A 212 40.41 -20.65 -10.04
CA LYS A 212 41.59 -20.98 -10.84
C LYS A 212 41.25 -21.50 -12.25
N ASP A 213 40.19 -22.30 -12.37
CA ASP A 213 39.82 -22.96 -13.63
C ASP A 213 38.85 -22.15 -14.50
N ARG A 214 38.37 -20.99 -14.01
CA ARG A 214 37.47 -20.14 -14.79
C ARG A 214 38.26 -19.39 -15.84
N LYS A 215 37.84 -19.54 -17.11
CA LYS A 215 38.39 -18.77 -18.23
C LYS A 215 38.21 -17.28 -17.99
N LYS A 216 39.33 -16.57 -17.81
CA LYS A 216 39.37 -15.12 -17.61
C LYS A 216 38.98 -14.40 -18.89
N SER A 217 38.01 -13.50 -18.83
CA SER A 217 37.62 -12.68 -19.99
C SER A 217 38.67 -11.59 -20.22
N ILE A 218 38.76 -11.08 -21.45
CA ILE A 218 39.62 -9.94 -21.80
C ILE A 218 38.76 -8.69 -21.85
N ILE A 219 39.20 -7.62 -21.19
CA ILE A 219 38.64 -6.28 -21.33
C ILE A 219 39.53 -5.48 -22.25
N VAL A 220 38.94 -4.82 -23.24
CA VAL A 220 39.62 -3.84 -24.09
C VAL A 220 38.92 -2.51 -23.90
N CYS A 221 39.67 -1.48 -23.52
CA CYS A 221 39.19 -0.12 -23.42
C CYS A 221 39.70 0.66 -24.63
N PHE A 222 38.79 1.27 -25.39
CA PHE A 222 39.12 2.10 -26.53
C PHE A 222 39.25 3.57 -26.11
N CYS A 223 40.07 4.33 -26.83
CA CYS A 223 40.18 5.77 -26.63
C CYS A 223 38.91 6.51 -27.08
N ASN A 224 38.23 5.98 -28.09
CA ASN A 224 37.04 6.58 -28.69
C ASN A 224 35.84 5.61 -28.64
N ARG A 225 34.69 6.09 -28.17
CA ARG A 225 33.44 5.34 -28.11
C ARG A 225 32.97 4.89 -29.50
N TYR A 226 33.13 5.72 -30.54
CA TYR A 226 32.70 5.38 -31.90
C TYR A 226 33.45 4.15 -32.43
N VAL A 227 34.78 4.12 -32.24
CA VAL A 227 35.63 2.97 -32.63
C VAL A 227 35.17 1.69 -31.91
N LYS A 228 34.82 1.80 -30.63
CA LYS A 228 34.29 0.68 -29.85
C LYS A 228 32.95 0.18 -30.39
N GLU A 229 32.02 1.07 -30.72
CA GLU A 229 30.70 0.69 -31.26
C GLU A 229 30.81 0.03 -32.63
N ASP A 230 31.63 0.59 -33.51
CA ASP A 230 31.88 0.04 -34.85
C ASP A 230 32.54 -1.34 -34.77
N PHE A 231 33.52 -1.51 -33.86
CA PHE A 231 34.16 -2.80 -33.62
C PHE A 231 33.15 -3.87 -33.17
N ILE A 232 32.25 -3.53 -32.23
CA ILE A 232 31.17 -4.45 -31.81
C ILE A 232 30.22 -4.74 -32.97
N ALA A 233 29.85 -3.73 -33.76
CA ALA A 233 28.94 -3.89 -34.89
C ALA A 233 29.53 -4.82 -35.96
N ALA A 234 30.80 -4.63 -36.31
CA ALA A 234 31.55 -5.49 -37.22
C ALA A 234 31.63 -6.93 -36.70
N ALA A 235 31.93 -7.11 -35.41
CA ALA A 235 31.95 -8.42 -34.77
C ALA A 235 30.59 -9.14 -34.82
N ARG A 236 29.48 -8.41 -34.63
CA ARG A 236 28.12 -8.95 -34.72
C ARG A 236 27.74 -9.31 -36.15
N LEU A 237 28.19 -8.53 -37.13
CA LEU A 237 27.98 -8.82 -38.54
C LEU A 237 28.70 -10.11 -38.93
N GLU A 238 29.98 -10.22 -38.60
CA GLU A 238 30.79 -11.42 -38.89
C GLU A 238 30.20 -12.66 -38.19
N ALA A 239 29.71 -12.52 -36.95
CA ALA A 239 29.09 -13.61 -36.21
C ALA A 239 27.80 -14.17 -36.84
N LYS A 240 27.14 -13.43 -37.75
CA LYS A 240 26.02 -13.93 -38.55
C LYS A 240 26.49 -14.86 -39.67
N THR A 241 27.68 -14.60 -40.22
CA THR A 241 28.28 -15.39 -41.30
C THR A 241 28.97 -16.63 -40.75
N ALA A 242 29.84 -16.46 -39.75
CA ALA A 242 30.60 -17.55 -39.14
C ALA A 242 30.90 -17.28 -37.66
N PRO A 243 30.81 -18.30 -36.78
CA PRO A 243 31.18 -18.13 -35.38
C PRO A 243 32.70 -17.91 -35.25
N LEU A 244 33.10 -16.91 -34.46
CA LEU A 244 34.49 -16.76 -34.04
C LEU A 244 34.83 -17.89 -33.07
N THR A 245 35.89 -18.66 -33.36
CA THR A 245 36.37 -19.76 -32.50
C THR A 245 37.86 -19.63 -32.25
N ASN A 246 38.33 -20.27 -31.17
CA ASN A 246 39.75 -20.28 -30.79
C ASN A 246 40.68 -20.83 -31.89
N SER A 247 40.22 -21.83 -32.66
CA SER A 247 40.99 -22.42 -33.76
C SER A 247 41.34 -21.43 -34.86
N LEU A 248 40.48 -20.43 -35.14
CA LEU A 248 40.76 -19.37 -36.12
C LEU A 248 41.96 -18.51 -35.76
N PHE A 249 42.35 -18.50 -34.48
CA PHE A 249 43.45 -17.70 -33.96
C PHE A 249 44.65 -18.56 -33.53
N GLY A 250 44.67 -19.85 -33.91
CA GLY A 250 45.73 -20.78 -33.52
C GLY A 250 45.75 -21.13 -32.03
N LEU A 251 44.62 -20.93 -31.32
CA LEU A 251 44.50 -21.24 -29.91
C LEU A 251 43.95 -22.66 -29.70
N PRO A 252 44.31 -23.34 -28.59
CA PRO A 252 43.80 -24.67 -28.31
C PRO A 252 42.30 -24.68 -28.03
N GLY A 253 41.63 -25.67 -28.62
CA GLY A 253 40.18 -25.90 -28.52
C GLY A 253 39.35 -25.17 -29.59
N ASN A 254 38.08 -25.56 -29.70
CA ASN A 254 37.12 -24.98 -30.66
C ASN A 254 36.01 -24.18 -29.96
N GLN A 255 36.34 -23.52 -28.84
CA GLN A 255 35.33 -22.75 -28.10
C GLN A 255 34.98 -21.47 -28.83
N LYS A 256 33.69 -21.10 -28.78
CA LYS A 256 33.17 -19.86 -29.36
C LYS A 256 33.67 -18.66 -28.58
N ILE A 257 34.07 -17.63 -29.31
CA ILE A 257 34.48 -16.33 -28.79
C ILE A 257 33.29 -15.38 -28.90
N TYR A 258 33.00 -14.67 -27.82
CA TYR A 258 31.92 -13.68 -27.77
C TYR A 258 32.49 -12.31 -27.48
N ILE A 259 32.14 -11.33 -28.31
CA ILE A 259 32.52 -9.93 -28.16
C ILE A 259 31.27 -9.17 -27.75
N ASN A 260 31.27 -8.60 -26.54
CA ASN A 260 30.11 -7.93 -25.96
C ASN A 260 30.48 -6.57 -25.38
N ASP A 261 29.48 -5.72 -25.15
CA ASP A 261 29.60 -4.56 -24.27
C ASP A 261 30.04 -4.99 -22.85
N HIS A 262 30.91 -4.20 -22.23
CA HIS A 262 31.31 -4.42 -20.84
C HIS A 262 30.25 -3.88 -19.87
N LEU A 263 29.27 -4.73 -19.55
CA LEU A 263 28.18 -4.39 -18.64
C LEU A 263 28.56 -4.55 -17.15
N THR A 264 27.92 -3.76 -16.28
CA THR A 264 27.92 -3.99 -14.83
C THR A 264 27.28 -5.32 -14.48
N ILE A 265 27.54 -5.82 -13.26
CA ILE A 265 26.94 -7.08 -12.78
C ILE A 265 25.41 -6.93 -12.75
N LYS A 266 24.92 -5.79 -12.24
CA LYS A 266 23.48 -5.43 -12.25
C LYS A 266 22.91 -5.47 -13.66
N ASN A 267 23.57 -4.85 -14.64
CA ASN A 267 23.09 -4.85 -16.03
C ASN A 267 23.17 -6.23 -16.71
N LYS A 268 24.14 -7.08 -16.35
CA LYS A 268 24.19 -8.48 -16.79
C LYS A 268 23.02 -9.30 -16.23
N LEU A 269 22.68 -9.09 -14.95
CA LEU A 269 21.51 -9.69 -14.31
C LEU A 269 20.22 -9.20 -14.96
N LEU A 270 20.11 -7.89 -15.20
CA LEU A 270 18.98 -7.26 -15.86
C LEU A 270 18.79 -7.81 -17.27
N LEU A 271 19.85 -7.91 -18.07
CA LEU A 271 19.81 -8.53 -19.39
C LEU A 271 19.28 -9.97 -19.33
N SER A 272 19.74 -10.74 -18.36
CA SER A 272 19.31 -12.14 -18.20
C SER A 272 17.82 -12.23 -17.86
N LYS A 273 17.32 -11.35 -16.99
CA LYS A 273 15.89 -11.24 -16.66
C LYS A 273 15.10 -10.76 -17.87
N ALA A 274 15.55 -9.70 -18.53
CA ALA A 274 14.92 -9.12 -19.71
C ALA A 274 14.76 -10.14 -20.83
N LYS A 275 15.79 -10.97 -21.10
CA LYS A 275 15.69 -12.05 -22.09
C LYS A 275 14.65 -13.11 -21.72
N LYS A 276 14.52 -13.47 -20.44
CA LYS A 276 13.50 -14.41 -19.97
C LYS A 276 12.09 -13.83 -20.14
N SER A 277 11.86 -12.62 -19.63
CA SER A 277 10.57 -11.94 -19.74
C SER A 277 10.19 -11.63 -21.19
N ALA A 278 11.17 -11.29 -22.03
CA ALA A 278 10.98 -11.10 -23.46
C ALA A 278 10.51 -12.39 -24.14
N ALA A 279 11.09 -13.54 -23.80
CA ALA A 279 10.66 -14.83 -24.33
C ALA A 279 9.21 -15.16 -23.91
N GLU A 280 8.87 -14.94 -22.64
CA GLU A 280 7.50 -15.14 -22.11
C GLU A 280 6.47 -14.21 -22.80
N ALA A 281 6.89 -12.97 -23.12
CA ALA A 281 6.07 -11.98 -23.81
C ALA A 281 6.12 -12.06 -25.36
N ASN A 282 6.73 -13.13 -25.90
CA ASN A 282 6.88 -13.38 -27.34
C ASN A 282 7.62 -12.26 -28.10
N PHE A 283 8.67 -11.71 -27.51
CA PHE A 283 9.61 -10.84 -28.21
C PHE A 283 10.61 -11.65 -29.03
N GLN A 284 10.67 -11.39 -30.33
CA GLN A 284 11.57 -12.10 -31.24
C GLN A 284 13.05 -11.73 -31.05
N TYR A 285 13.34 -10.49 -30.67
CA TYR A 285 14.71 -9.98 -30.59
C TYR A 285 15.00 -9.27 -29.28
N VAL A 286 16.15 -9.57 -28.67
CA VAL A 286 16.72 -8.83 -27.54
C VAL A 286 18.22 -8.64 -27.78
N TRP A 287 18.67 -7.40 -27.81
CA TRP A 287 20.09 -7.08 -28.06
C TRP A 287 20.56 -5.93 -27.16
N ILE A 288 21.86 -5.69 -27.16
CA ILE A 288 22.48 -4.59 -26.42
C ILE A 288 23.00 -3.58 -27.43
N LYS A 289 22.84 -2.28 -27.19
CA LYS A 289 23.50 -1.23 -27.96
C LYS A 289 23.78 -0.06 -27.03
N HIS A 290 25.00 0.49 -27.05
CA HIS A 290 25.43 1.54 -26.12
C HIS A 290 25.23 1.14 -24.64
N ALA A 291 25.57 -0.10 -24.29
CA ALA A 291 25.31 -0.69 -22.97
C ALA A 291 23.83 -0.69 -22.49
N LYS A 292 22.87 -0.33 -23.35
CA LYS A 292 21.43 -0.38 -23.08
C LYS A 292 20.81 -1.65 -23.66
N ILE A 293 19.81 -2.18 -22.99
CA ILE A 293 19.07 -3.38 -23.43
C ILE A 293 17.91 -2.92 -24.31
N HIS A 294 17.82 -3.49 -25.50
CA HIS A 294 16.76 -3.24 -26.47
C HIS A 294 16.02 -4.54 -26.72
N ALA A 295 14.71 -4.44 -26.94
CA ALA A 295 13.87 -5.58 -27.30
C ALA A 295 12.92 -5.19 -28.42
N ARG A 296 12.63 -6.13 -29.33
CA ARG A 296 11.69 -5.95 -30.42
C ARG A 296 10.84 -7.19 -30.60
N LYS A 297 9.52 -6.99 -30.78
CA LYS A 297 8.56 -8.08 -30.82
C LYS A 297 8.49 -8.80 -32.16
N VAL A 298 8.53 -8.04 -33.25
CA VAL A 298 8.43 -8.51 -34.64
C VAL A 298 9.48 -7.78 -35.48
N ASP A 299 9.92 -8.35 -36.60
CA ASP A 299 10.86 -7.68 -37.50
C ASP A 299 10.31 -6.36 -38.07
N THR A 300 8.99 -6.24 -38.16
CA THR A 300 8.32 -5.10 -38.78
C THR A 300 7.94 -4.02 -37.77
N SER A 301 8.25 -2.76 -38.08
CA SER A 301 7.66 -1.60 -37.39
C SER A 301 6.46 -1.11 -38.22
N PRO A 302 5.21 -1.30 -37.77
CA PRO A 302 4.05 -0.74 -38.43
C PRO A 302 3.89 0.74 -38.10
N TYR A 303 3.58 1.56 -39.11
CA TYR A 303 3.06 2.92 -38.95
C TYR A 303 2.02 3.20 -40.03
N GLY A 304 0.79 3.54 -39.61
CA GLY A 304 -0.35 3.61 -40.53
C GLY A 304 -0.55 2.26 -41.23
N ASN A 305 -0.64 2.27 -42.57
CA ASN A 305 -0.74 1.08 -43.42
C ASN A 305 0.63 0.54 -43.88
N GLU A 306 1.73 1.17 -43.47
CA GLU A 306 3.07 0.82 -43.91
C GLU A 306 3.77 -0.03 -42.85
N THR A 307 4.43 -1.10 -43.28
CA THR A 307 5.24 -1.96 -42.42
C THR A 307 6.65 -2.01 -42.98
N ALA A 308 7.65 -1.85 -42.13
CA ALA A 308 9.04 -1.90 -42.55
C ALA A 308 9.83 -2.91 -41.73
N SER A 309 10.51 -3.84 -42.41
CA SER A 309 11.35 -4.89 -41.82
C SER A 309 12.86 -4.62 -41.91
N THR A 310 13.29 -3.64 -42.72
CA THR A 310 14.69 -3.26 -42.87
C THR A 310 15.04 -2.06 -41.98
N GLY A 311 16.31 -1.93 -41.58
CA GLY A 311 16.74 -0.80 -40.74
C GLY A 311 16.50 0.57 -41.39
N GLU A 312 16.72 0.65 -42.71
CA GLU A 312 16.42 1.83 -43.52
C GLU A 312 14.90 2.08 -43.64
N GLY A 313 14.11 1.04 -43.91
CA GLY A 313 12.65 1.15 -43.96
C GLY A 313 12.05 1.59 -42.62
N ILE A 314 12.58 1.09 -41.50
CA ILE A 314 12.16 1.51 -40.16
C ILE A 314 12.51 2.99 -39.95
N SER A 315 13.70 3.43 -40.34
CA SER A 315 14.11 4.84 -40.24
C SER A 315 13.21 5.75 -41.09
N ASN A 316 12.83 5.32 -42.29
CA ASN A 316 11.92 6.05 -43.17
C ASN A 316 10.49 6.10 -42.61
N VAL A 317 10.01 5.01 -42.01
CA VAL A 317 8.73 4.96 -41.30
C VAL A 317 8.72 5.92 -40.11
N PHE A 318 9.80 5.96 -39.31
CA PHE A 318 9.96 6.91 -38.21
C PHE A 318 10.07 8.36 -38.69
N ALA A 319 10.80 8.62 -39.78
CA ALA A 319 10.90 9.94 -40.39
C ALA A 319 9.54 10.42 -40.91
N LYS A 320 8.74 9.52 -41.50
CA LYS A 320 7.37 9.79 -41.96
C LYS A 320 6.42 10.07 -40.79
N TYR A 321 6.50 9.29 -39.72
CA TYR A 321 5.80 9.58 -38.46
C TYR A 321 6.15 10.98 -37.96
N PHE A 322 7.43 11.30 -37.84
CA PHE A 322 7.89 12.61 -37.36
C PHE A 322 7.41 13.75 -38.27
N ARG A 323 7.55 13.61 -39.58
CA ARG A 323 7.06 14.60 -40.56
C ARG A 323 5.54 14.80 -40.44
N SER A 324 4.76 13.73 -40.36
CA SER A 324 3.29 13.85 -40.20
C SER A 324 2.85 14.37 -38.82
N THR A 325 3.66 14.18 -37.77
CA THR A 325 3.29 14.56 -36.41
C THR A 325 3.76 15.97 -36.06
N TYR A 326 4.85 16.45 -36.70
CA TYR A 326 5.52 17.70 -36.34
C TYR A 326 5.80 18.64 -37.53
N GLN A 327 5.57 18.21 -38.77
CA GLN A 327 5.72 19.02 -40.00
C GLN A 327 4.43 19.05 -40.83
N ASP A 328 3.26 19.15 -40.21
CA ASP A 328 2.11 19.75 -40.90
C ASP A 328 2.17 21.27 -40.67
N PRO A 329 2.62 22.07 -41.65
CA PRO A 329 2.41 23.51 -41.63
C PRO A 329 0.95 23.81 -41.97
N ASP A 330 0.30 24.64 -41.15
CA ASP A 330 -0.93 25.36 -41.52
C ASP A 330 -0.70 26.07 -42.87
N PRO A 331 -1.65 26.03 -43.84
CA PRO A 331 -1.35 26.33 -45.23
C PRO A 331 -1.45 27.83 -45.51
N LEU A 332 -0.62 28.68 -44.90
CA LEU A 332 -0.39 30.05 -45.35
C LEU A 332 0.94 30.60 -44.79
N THR A 333 2.08 30.25 -45.37
CA THR A 333 3.26 31.16 -45.46
C THR A 333 4.26 30.60 -46.48
N PRO A 334 4.68 31.39 -47.49
CA PRO A 334 5.81 31.06 -48.34
C PRO A 334 7.04 31.83 -47.86
N VAL A 335 8.03 31.19 -47.21
CA VAL A 335 9.39 31.74 -47.17
C VAL A 335 10.43 30.62 -47.07
N ASP A 336 11.50 30.84 -47.83
CA ASP A 336 12.63 30.00 -48.21
C ASP A 336 13.45 29.37 -47.06
N SER A 337 14.11 28.26 -47.40
CA SER A 337 15.29 27.72 -46.67
C SER A 337 16.51 28.63 -46.91
N PRO A 338 17.67 28.49 -46.22
CA PRO A 338 18.03 27.62 -45.09
C PRO A 338 18.76 28.34 -43.92
N ASP A 339 18.79 27.75 -42.72
CA ASP A 339 20.02 27.80 -41.90
C ASP A 339 20.12 26.62 -40.92
N LEU A 340 21.32 26.07 -40.83
CA LEU A 340 21.71 24.93 -40.00
C LEU A 340 22.34 25.46 -38.70
N SER A 341 21.61 25.41 -37.59
CA SER A 341 22.20 25.48 -36.26
C SER A 341 21.44 24.59 -35.29
N GLY A 342 22.16 23.66 -34.68
CA GLY A 342 21.60 22.57 -33.88
C GLY A 342 21.04 22.98 -32.53
N ASP A 343 19.97 22.30 -32.16
CA ASP A 343 19.61 21.96 -30.79
C ASP A 343 18.80 20.66 -30.86
N ASP A 344 19.44 19.52 -30.52
CA ASP A 344 18.81 18.20 -30.55
C ASP A 344 18.01 17.97 -29.27
N GLY A 345 16.79 18.52 -29.26
CA GLY A 345 15.75 18.27 -28.26
C GLY A 345 15.25 16.82 -28.24
N SER A 346 16.15 15.85 -28.04
CA SER A 346 15.79 14.45 -27.79
C SER A 346 15.26 14.33 -26.35
N THR A 347 13.94 14.20 -26.22
CA THR A 347 13.33 13.96 -24.91
C THR A 347 13.65 12.54 -24.47
N CYS A 348 14.64 12.41 -23.60
CA CYS A 348 14.95 11.16 -22.91
C CYS A 348 13.78 10.81 -21.96
N ILE A 349 13.38 9.55 -21.89
CA ILE A 349 12.32 9.04 -20.98
C ILE A 349 12.63 9.33 -19.50
N SER A 350 13.88 9.63 -19.16
CA SER A 350 14.31 10.06 -17.82
C SER A 350 13.94 11.53 -17.49
N SER A 351 13.29 12.26 -18.39
CA SER A 351 12.96 13.69 -18.24
C SER A 351 11.47 13.94 -18.01
N VAL A 352 10.65 12.88 -17.91
CA VAL A 352 9.24 12.99 -17.57
C VAL A 352 9.12 13.01 -16.06
N GLU A 353 9.08 14.20 -15.46
CA GLU A 353 8.71 14.35 -14.05
C GLU A 353 7.21 14.13 -13.90
N ILE A 354 6.82 12.89 -13.61
CA ILE A 354 5.45 12.58 -13.19
C ILE A 354 5.37 12.84 -11.68
N SER A 355 4.65 13.89 -11.29
CA SER A 355 4.43 14.22 -9.88
C SER A 355 3.68 13.09 -9.17
N TYR A 356 4.27 12.57 -8.08
CA TYR A 356 3.70 11.52 -7.24
C TYR A 356 2.30 11.90 -6.71
N SER A 357 2.10 13.18 -6.35
CA SER A 357 0.80 13.66 -5.86
C SER A 357 -0.30 13.57 -6.92
N GLU A 358 0.05 13.75 -8.20
CA GLU A 358 -0.90 13.70 -9.31
C GLU A 358 -1.34 12.26 -9.61
N VAL A 359 -0.41 11.31 -9.53
CA VAL A 359 -0.71 9.87 -9.66
C VAL A 359 -1.58 9.39 -8.49
N LEU A 360 -1.27 9.82 -7.27
CA LEU A 360 -2.05 9.44 -6.09
C LEU A 360 -3.47 10.01 -6.12
N ARG A 361 -3.64 11.24 -6.62
CA ARG A 361 -4.95 11.89 -6.81
C ARG A 361 -5.82 11.07 -7.78
N LEU A 362 -5.24 10.66 -8.91
CA LEU A 362 -5.93 9.86 -9.92
C LEU A 362 -6.30 8.46 -9.39
N LEU A 363 -5.40 7.82 -8.63
CA LEU A 363 -5.65 6.51 -8.01
C LEU A 363 -6.75 6.56 -6.95
N LYS A 364 -6.80 7.61 -6.12
CA LYS A 364 -7.84 7.78 -5.10
C LYS A 364 -9.21 8.11 -5.69
N SER A 365 -9.24 8.64 -6.91
CA SER A 365 -10.50 8.95 -7.63
C SER A 365 -11.12 7.75 -8.36
N LEU A 366 -10.47 6.59 -8.34
CA LEU A 366 -10.97 5.37 -8.98
C LEU A 366 -11.99 4.65 -8.08
N ASP A 367 -13.25 4.60 -8.53
CA ASP A 367 -14.34 3.86 -7.89
C ASP A 367 -14.26 2.36 -8.24
N LEU A 368 -13.73 1.58 -7.31
CA LEU A 368 -13.49 0.14 -7.45
C LEU A 368 -14.78 -0.70 -7.42
N SER A 369 -15.93 -0.12 -7.06
CA SER A 369 -17.21 -0.84 -7.02
C SER A 369 -17.81 -1.09 -8.41
N LYS A 370 -17.28 -0.42 -9.44
CA LYS A 370 -17.74 -0.51 -10.85
C LYS A 370 -16.84 -1.36 -11.74
N ALA A 371 -15.96 -2.19 -11.18
CA ALA A 371 -14.95 -2.97 -11.88
C ALA A 371 -15.48 -4.13 -12.76
N GLY A 372 -16.76 -4.11 -13.15
CA GLY A 372 -17.41 -5.09 -14.02
C GLY A 372 -17.87 -4.56 -15.38
N GLY A 373 -17.67 -3.27 -15.70
CA GLY A 373 -18.10 -2.73 -16.99
C GLY A 373 -17.57 -1.34 -17.27
N ASN A 374 -16.86 -1.23 -18.40
CA ASN A 374 -16.53 -0.04 -19.19
C ASN A 374 -16.56 1.32 -18.46
N VAL A 375 -15.72 1.50 -17.44
CA VAL A 375 -15.25 2.83 -17.04
C VAL A 375 -13.82 2.95 -17.53
N SER A 376 -13.57 3.96 -18.36
CA SER A 376 -12.30 4.21 -18.99
C SER A 376 -11.20 4.52 -17.98
N LEU A 377 -10.15 3.69 -17.95
CA LEU A 377 -8.83 4.06 -17.42
C LEU A 377 -8.48 5.50 -17.87
N PRO A 378 -7.96 6.35 -16.97
CA PRO A 378 -7.51 7.69 -17.32
C PRO A 378 -6.58 7.66 -18.53
N SER A 379 -6.71 8.62 -19.44
CA SER A 379 -6.07 8.65 -20.75
C SER A 379 -4.54 8.45 -20.70
N LEU A 380 -3.90 8.85 -19.60
CA LEU A 380 -2.47 8.64 -19.32
C LEU A 380 -2.05 7.16 -19.20
N LEU A 381 -2.99 6.24 -18.93
CA LEU A 381 -2.74 4.80 -18.82
C LEU A 381 -3.19 4.02 -20.07
N ARG A 382 -3.77 4.69 -21.08
CA ARG A 382 -4.21 4.08 -22.34
C ARG A 382 -3.19 4.33 -23.46
N LEU A 383 -1.97 3.80 -23.30
CA LEU A 383 -1.06 3.66 -24.43
C LEU A 383 -1.36 2.33 -25.17
N ASN A 384 -2.01 2.50 -26.32
CA ASN A 384 -2.22 1.56 -27.42
C ASN A 384 -3.08 0.30 -27.20
N GLN A 385 -4.41 0.47 -27.30
CA GLN A 385 -5.26 -0.51 -28.01
C GLN A 385 -6.47 0.18 -28.68
N ARG A 386 -6.46 0.25 -30.02
CA ARG A 386 -7.61 0.29 -30.96
C ARG A 386 -7.08 -0.26 -32.29
N ASN A 387 -7.73 -1.15 -33.05
CA ASN A 387 -9.16 -1.47 -33.14
C ASN A 387 -9.43 -2.84 -33.86
N PRO A 388 -10.69 -3.27 -34.06
CA PRO A 388 -11.16 -4.67 -34.07
C PRO A 388 -11.48 -5.27 -35.46
N VAL A 389 -11.64 -6.60 -35.53
CA VAL A 389 -12.60 -7.29 -36.43
C VAL A 389 -13.13 -8.58 -35.74
N SER A 390 -14.46 -8.72 -35.76
CA SER A 390 -15.36 -9.88 -35.51
C SER A 390 -14.87 -11.25 -35.99
N ALA A 391 -15.33 -12.43 -35.55
CA ALA A 391 -16.29 -12.92 -34.56
C ALA A 391 -16.11 -14.46 -34.50
N HIS A 392 -16.32 -15.10 -33.34
CA HIS A 392 -17.12 -16.33 -33.21
C HIS A 392 -17.32 -16.67 -31.73
N LEU A 393 -18.60 -16.77 -31.34
CA LEU A 393 -19.05 -17.40 -30.11
C LEU A 393 -18.61 -18.88 -30.12
N ILE A 394 -18.32 -19.44 -28.95
CA ILE A 394 -19.10 -20.54 -28.33
C ILE A 394 -18.48 -20.89 -26.97
N GLU A 395 -19.34 -20.76 -25.96
CA GLU A 395 -19.45 -21.49 -24.69
C GLU A 395 -18.30 -21.49 -23.66
N GLN A 396 -18.61 -20.85 -22.51
CA GLN A 396 -18.14 -21.32 -21.20
C GLN A 396 -18.87 -22.64 -20.84
N PRO A 397 -18.34 -23.41 -19.87
CA PRO A 397 -18.91 -23.23 -18.54
C PRO A 397 -17.93 -23.31 -17.36
N ARG A 398 -18.19 -22.38 -16.44
CA ARG A 398 -18.33 -22.55 -14.98
C ARG A 398 -17.19 -23.19 -14.17
N TRP A 399 -16.62 -22.33 -13.33
CA TRP A 399 -16.14 -22.67 -12.00
C TRP A 399 -17.27 -23.21 -11.10
N ARG A 400 -17.00 -24.30 -10.37
CA ARG A 400 -17.29 -24.39 -8.92
C ARG A 400 -16.26 -25.28 -8.19
N PRO A 401 -15.91 -24.93 -6.93
CA PRO A 401 -14.96 -25.66 -6.10
C PRO A 401 -15.67 -26.64 -5.13
N LYS A 402 -14.92 -27.67 -4.70
CA LYS A 402 -15.01 -28.54 -3.51
C LYS A 402 -14.16 -29.77 -3.86
N GLY A 403 -13.16 -30.24 -3.14
CA GLY A 403 -12.91 -30.28 -1.71
C GLY A 403 -12.66 -31.74 -1.33
N VAL A 404 -11.52 -31.99 -0.68
CA VAL A 404 -11.32 -32.98 0.40
C VAL A 404 -10.80 -34.42 0.05
N LEU A 405 -9.69 -34.76 0.73
CA LEU A 405 -9.19 -36.06 1.27
C LEU A 405 -8.56 -37.14 0.35
N ARG A 406 -7.22 -37.32 0.42
CA ARG A 406 -6.52 -38.36 1.23
C ARG A 406 -4.99 -38.42 0.95
N ARG A 407 -4.20 -38.45 2.03
CA ARG A 407 -2.79 -38.91 2.16
C ARG A 407 -2.79 -40.44 2.44
N PRO A 408 -1.67 -41.23 2.51
CA PRO A 408 -0.33 -40.82 3.01
C PRO A 408 0.95 -41.54 2.50
N GLY A 409 2.10 -41.01 2.94
CA GLY A 409 3.35 -41.74 3.23
C GLY A 409 4.48 -41.51 2.22
N ARG A 410 5.76 -41.41 2.58
CA ARG A 410 6.55 -41.40 3.82
C ARG A 410 7.91 -40.74 3.46
N GLY A 411 8.64 -40.21 4.44
CA GLY A 411 10.08 -40.00 4.32
C GLY A 411 10.58 -38.65 4.81
N GLU A 412 10.82 -38.56 6.12
CA GLU A 412 11.76 -37.61 6.75
C GLU A 412 12.96 -38.45 7.25
N PRO A 413 14.19 -37.91 7.40
CA PRO A 413 14.42 -37.01 8.54
C PRO A 413 15.55 -35.95 8.47
N ARG A 414 15.43 -34.97 9.40
CA ARG A 414 16.45 -34.23 10.20
C ARG A 414 17.29 -33.13 9.50
N LEU A 415 17.08 -31.85 9.84
CA LEU A 415 17.52 -31.07 11.03
C LEU A 415 19.00 -30.62 10.98
N ALA A 416 19.22 -29.32 10.72
CA ALA A 416 20.20 -28.49 11.44
C ALA A 416 20.09 -27.01 11.02
N SER A 417 19.83 -26.15 12.01
CA SER A 417 20.21 -24.73 12.03
C SER A 417 20.89 -24.49 13.37
N PRO A 418 22.01 -23.76 13.45
CA PRO A 418 21.88 -22.37 13.94
C PRO A 418 22.97 -21.36 13.45
N ARG A 419 22.47 -20.12 13.27
CA ARG A 419 23.02 -18.80 13.72
C ARG A 419 24.25 -18.13 13.07
N PRO A 420 24.32 -16.78 13.15
CA PRO A 420 25.05 -15.91 12.23
C PRO A 420 26.41 -15.46 12.78
N ARG A 421 27.31 -15.03 11.89
CA ARG A 421 28.54 -14.30 12.26
C ARG A 421 28.56 -12.93 11.61
N PHE A 422 28.50 -11.91 12.45
CA PHE A 422 28.96 -10.55 12.19
C PHE A 422 30.49 -10.54 11.99
N LEU A 423 31.00 -9.61 11.18
CA LEU A 423 32.24 -8.87 11.47
C LEU A 423 32.43 -7.67 10.51
N HIS A 424 33.11 -6.68 11.07
CA HIS A 424 33.08 -5.24 10.81
C HIS A 424 34.11 -4.75 9.76
N PHE A 425 33.94 -3.47 9.37
CA PHE A 425 34.73 -2.59 8.49
C PHE A 425 36.26 -2.58 8.62
N SER A 426 36.94 -2.17 7.54
CA SER A 426 38.01 -1.14 7.59
C SER A 426 38.16 -0.38 6.27
N LEU A 427 38.14 0.95 6.37
CA LEU A 427 38.60 1.93 5.39
C LEU A 427 40.12 1.81 5.13
N ARG A 428 40.57 2.28 3.96
CA ARG A 428 41.75 3.17 3.85
C ARG A 428 41.71 3.95 2.53
N ARG A 429 41.80 5.28 2.68
CA ARG A 429 42.24 6.23 1.65
C ARG A 429 43.74 6.07 1.40
N ALA A 430 44.16 6.35 0.18
CA ALA A 430 45.29 7.22 -0.11
C ALA A 430 44.89 8.08 -1.32
#